data_AF-I2E320-F1
#
_entry.id   AF-I2E320-F1
#
_cell.length_a   1.000
_cell.length_b   1.000
_cell.length_c   1.000
_cell.angle_alpha   90.00
_cell.angle_beta   90.00
_cell.angle_gamma   90.00
#
_symmetry.space_group_name_H-M   'P 1'
#
loop_
_entity.id
_entity.type
_entity.pdbx_description
1 polymer ?
#
loop_
_entity_poly.entity_id
_entity_poly.type
_entity_poly.pdbx_seq_one_letter_code
_entity_poly.pdbx_strand_id
1 'polypeptide(L)'
;VFALGFANRAAMAFGGIKPGDYRKMLLYNKNRIFAFVNALGDVNAEWAAAAAGCVNWGFPTLADTDIPEILPTGICTYEHVVANVKHEDMVQKSVEVRGLKVTVSKIDIPCAFGPAYEGERVRGADLYCQCGGGKTQCTELVKMAEMNEIEDGKVTVVGPDMKDIKAGGTFPLGIYVQIAGREFQTDFEPILERQIHHLINYIQGVMHIGQRDISWIRVSKAAIEKGFSLKDIGVVLHAKFHQDFQKIVDKVQVTLFTNKEDVDKLTARARAEYKMRDERVEKMTDEDVETYYSCTLCQSFAPTHVCTVSPERTGLCGAYNWMDCKAS
;
A
#
# COMPACT_ATOMS: atom_id res chain seq x y z
N VAL A 1 -10.53 -23.17 -13.36
CA VAL A 1 -10.63 -22.65 -14.76
C VAL A 1 -10.61 -21.12 -14.84
N PHE A 2 -11.51 -20.39 -14.17
CA PHE A 2 -11.57 -18.92 -14.28
C PHE A 2 -10.27 -18.20 -13.91
N ALA A 3 -9.55 -18.66 -12.88
CA ALA A 3 -8.24 -18.12 -12.49
C ALA A 3 -7.18 -18.27 -13.60
N LEU A 4 -7.08 -19.44 -14.24
CA LEU A 4 -6.18 -19.66 -15.40
C LEU A 4 -6.59 -18.80 -16.61
N GLY A 5 -7.90 -18.65 -16.84
CA GLY A 5 -8.42 -17.74 -17.86
C GLY A 5 -8.06 -16.27 -17.60
N PHE A 6 -8.01 -15.85 -16.33
CA PHE A 6 -7.50 -14.53 -15.95
C PHE A 6 -6.00 -14.40 -16.24
N ALA A 7 -5.19 -15.40 -15.87
CA ALA A 7 -3.75 -15.41 -16.13
C ALA A 7 -3.44 -15.35 -17.65
N ASN A 8 -4.20 -16.09 -18.48
CA ASN A 8 -4.10 -16.01 -19.93
C ASN A 8 -4.47 -14.62 -20.48
N ARG A 9 -5.51 -13.97 -19.91
CA ARG A 9 -5.85 -12.60 -20.30
C ARG A 9 -4.75 -11.62 -19.94
N ALA A 10 -4.08 -11.77 -18.79
CA ALA A 10 -2.93 -10.95 -18.43
C ALA A 10 -1.78 -11.11 -19.45
N ALA A 11 -1.49 -12.34 -19.86
CA ALA A 11 -0.48 -12.63 -20.89
C ALA A 11 -0.83 -12.04 -22.28
N MET A 12 -2.11 -12.02 -22.67
CA MET A 12 -2.55 -11.36 -23.90
C MET A 12 -2.51 -9.84 -23.80
N ALA A 13 -3.02 -9.28 -22.69
CA ALA A 13 -3.15 -7.84 -22.50
C ALA A 13 -1.81 -7.15 -22.28
N PHE A 14 -0.96 -7.69 -21.41
CA PHE A 14 0.32 -7.09 -21.02
C PHE A 14 1.52 -7.71 -21.74
N GLY A 15 1.44 -8.99 -22.08
CA GLY A 15 2.48 -9.68 -22.86
C GLY A 15 2.33 -9.54 -24.37
N GLY A 16 1.21 -9.01 -24.86
CA GLY A 16 0.93 -8.87 -26.29
C GLY A 16 0.81 -10.19 -27.05
N ILE A 17 0.61 -11.30 -26.34
CA ILE A 17 0.59 -12.65 -26.92
C ILE A 17 -0.68 -12.84 -27.75
N LYS A 18 -0.51 -13.29 -29.00
CA LYS A 18 -1.64 -13.52 -29.91
C LYS A 18 -2.43 -14.77 -29.51
N PRO A 19 -3.77 -14.74 -29.63
CA PRO A 19 -4.59 -15.94 -29.45
C PRO A 19 -4.08 -17.09 -30.33
N GLY A 20 -3.95 -18.30 -29.76
CA GLY A 20 -3.45 -19.50 -30.44
C GLY A 20 -1.95 -19.79 -30.26
N ASP A 21 -1.12 -18.82 -29.85
CA ASP A 21 0.30 -19.06 -29.54
C ASP A 21 0.47 -19.65 -28.13
N TYR A 22 0.09 -20.94 -27.98
CA TYR A 22 0.06 -21.62 -26.68
C TYR A 22 1.44 -21.65 -26.01
N ARG A 23 2.52 -21.77 -26.79
CA ARG A 23 3.88 -21.87 -26.24
C ARG A 23 4.29 -20.56 -25.56
N LYS A 24 4.07 -19.41 -26.22
CA LYS A 24 4.35 -18.11 -25.58
C LYS A 24 3.43 -17.86 -24.40
N MET A 25 2.17 -18.30 -24.48
CA MET A 25 1.21 -18.19 -23.38
C MET A 25 1.70 -18.88 -22.11
N LEU A 26 2.07 -20.17 -22.21
CA LEU A 26 2.55 -20.94 -21.05
C LEU A 26 3.87 -20.39 -20.52
N LEU A 27 4.79 -19.99 -21.39
CA LEU A 27 6.08 -19.42 -20.98
C LEU A 27 5.93 -18.07 -20.27
N TYR A 28 5.01 -17.21 -20.72
CA TYR A 28 4.72 -15.95 -20.05
C TYR A 28 4.15 -16.19 -18.65
N ASN A 29 3.15 -17.07 -18.54
CA ASN A 29 2.54 -17.38 -17.25
C ASN A 29 3.57 -17.94 -16.26
N LYS A 30 4.40 -18.89 -16.69
CA LYS A 30 5.49 -19.43 -15.88
C LYS A 30 6.44 -18.34 -15.35
N ASN A 31 6.81 -17.37 -16.18
CA ASN A 31 7.86 -16.41 -15.85
C ASN A 31 7.38 -15.08 -15.27
N ARG A 32 6.10 -14.72 -15.46
CA ARG A 32 5.56 -13.39 -15.11
C ARG A 32 4.37 -13.44 -14.16
N ILE A 33 3.64 -14.55 -14.10
CA ILE A 33 2.47 -14.69 -13.22
C ILE A 33 2.83 -15.62 -12.07
N PHE A 34 3.10 -15.05 -10.89
CA PHE A 34 3.50 -15.82 -9.71
C PHE A 34 2.28 -16.37 -8.96
N ALA A 35 1.60 -17.36 -9.57
CA ALA A 35 0.46 -18.05 -8.97
C ALA A 35 0.82 -19.48 -8.55
N PHE A 36 0.10 -20.00 -7.56
CA PHE A 36 0.13 -21.38 -7.06
C PHE A 36 -1.29 -21.80 -6.65
N VAL A 37 -1.53 -23.10 -6.51
CA VAL A 37 -2.82 -23.69 -6.12
C VAL A 37 -2.68 -24.33 -4.74
N ASN A 38 -3.55 -23.97 -3.80
CA ASN A 38 -3.69 -24.69 -2.53
C ASN A 38 -4.96 -25.54 -2.60
N ALA A 39 -4.82 -26.86 -2.78
CA ALA A 39 -5.91 -27.82 -2.82
C ALA A 39 -6.20 -28.29 -1.38
N LEU A 40 -7.25 -27.72 -0.77
CA LEU A 40 -7.57 -27.96 0.64
C LEU A 40 -8.71 -28.97 0.79
N GLY A 41 -8.53 -29.94 1.68
CA GLY A 41 -9.48 -31.03 1.96
C GLY A 41 -9.40 -32.18 0.94
N ASP A 42 -10.45 -33.00 0.91
CA ASP A 42 -10.49 -34.18 0.05
C ASP A 42 -10.53 -33.80 -1.44
N VAL A 43 -9.47 -34.15 -2.16
CA VAL A 43 -9.33 -33.86 -3.59
C VAL A 43 -9.87 -35.01 -4.41
N ASN A 44 -11.05 -34.83 -5.02
CA ASN A 44 -11.59 -35.81 -5.96
C ASN A 44 -10.83 -35.81 -7.31
N ALA A 45 -11.13 -36.78 -8.17
CA ALA A 45 -10.44 -36.93 -9.46
C ALA A 45 -10.55 -35.70 -10.39
N GLU A 46 -11.70 -35.02 -10.39
CA GLU A 46 -11.91 -33.82 -11.21
C GLU A 46 -11.03 -32.66 -10.72
N TRP A 47 -10.96 -32.48 -9.40
CA TRP A 47 -10.16 -31.43 -8.78
C TRP A 47 -8.67 -31.72 -8.93
N ALA A 48 -8.26 -32.99 -8.79
CA ALA A 48 -6.90 -33.43 -9.06
C ALA A 48 -6.51 -33.14 -10.51
N ALA A 49 -7.38 -33.44 -11.49
CA ALA A 49 -7.13 -33.13 -12.89
C ALA A 49 -7.03 -31.62 -13.15
N ALA A 50 -7.88 -30.81 -12.52
CA ALA A 50 -7.83 -29.36 -12.64
C ALA A 50 -6.55 -28.77 -12.03
N ALA A 51 -6.13 -29.24 -10.86
CA ALA A 51 -4.92 -28.81 -10.18
C ALA A 51 -3.64 -29.24 -10.93
N ALA A 52 -3.58 -30.49 -11.39
CA ALA A 52 -2.52 -30.96 -12.27
C ALA A 52 -2.48 -30.19 -13.60
N GLY A 53 -3.65 -29.76 -14.11
CA GLY A 53 -3.73 -28.88 -15.27
C GLY A 53 -2.99 -27.56 -15.08
N CYS A 54 -3.06 -26.96 -13.89
CA CYS A 54 -2.36 -25.71 -13.55
C CYS A 54 -0.84 -25.81 -13.65
N VAL A 55 -0.27 -27.02 -13.47
CA VAL A 55 1.16 -27.28 -13.64
C VAL A 55 1.64 -26.85 -15.02
N ASN A 56 0.84 -27.02 -16.08
CA ASN A 56 1.22 -26.62 -17.44
C ASN A 56 1.49 -25.11 -17.56
N TRP A 57 0.86 -24.28 -16.73
CA TRP A 57 1.10 -22.83 -16.67
C TRP A 57 2.32 -22.46 -15.82
N GLY A 58 3.01 -23.45 -15.25
CA GLY A 58 4.09 -23.27 -14.29
C GLY A 58 3.60 -22.93 -12.89
N PHE A 59 2.33 -23.24 -12.57
CA PHE A 59 1.75 -22.98 -11.24
C PHE A 59 1.77 -24.28 -10.43
N PRO A 60 2.55 -24.35 -9.33
CA PRO A 60 2.61 -25.54 -8.50
C PRO A 60 1.33 -25.72 -7.70
N THR A 61 1.03 -26.95 -7.34
CA THR A 61 -0.08 -27.33 -6.44
C THR A 61 0.47 -27.81 -5.11
N LEU A 62 -0.09 -27.31 -4.03
CA LEU A 62 0.16 -27.77 -2.67
C LEU A 62 -1.16 -28.29 -2.08
N ALA A 63 -1.12 -29.45 -1.46
CA ALA A 63 -2.29 -30.04 -0.82
C ALA A 63 -2.03 -30.28 0.67
N ASP A 64 -3.08 -30.12 1.46
CA ASP A 64 -3.08 -30.48 2.89
C ASP A 64 -3.37 -31.97 3.13
N THR A 65 -3.91 -32.65 2.13
CA THR A 65 -4.23 -34.09 2.13
C THR A 65 -3.16 -34.92 1.42
N ASP A 66 -3.25 -36.24 1.64
CA ASP A 66 -2.35 -37.22 1.04
C ASP A 66 -2.77 -37.50 -0.40
N ILE A 67 -2.11 -36.83 -1.34
CA ILE A 67 -2.30 -36.99 -2.79
C ILE A 67 -0.98 -37.38 -3.47
N PRO A 68 -1.01 -38.00 -4.66
CA PRO A 68 0.22 -38.32 -5.38
C PRO A 68 1.05 -37.06 -5.69
N GLU A 69 2.30 -37.08 -5.26
CA GLU A 69 3.25 -35.98 -5.48
C GLU A 69 3.86 -36.00 -6.88
N ILE A 70 4.26 -34.82 -7.35
CA ILE A 70 5.01 -34.62 -8.60
C ILE A 70 6.17 -33.68 -8.25
N LEU A 71 7.23 -34.26 -7.70
CA LEU A 71 8.43 -33.55 -7.25
C LEU A 71 9.42 -33.12 -8.35
N PRO A 72 9.42 -33.66 -9.59
CA PRO A 72 10.32 -33.18 -10.64
C PRO A 72 10.17 -31.68 -10.90
N THR A 73 11.27 -31.03 -11.29
CA THR A 73 11.29 -29.62 -11.70
C THR A 73 11.20 -29.48 -13.23
N GLY A 74 11.05 -28.26 -13.73
CA GLY A 74 11.17 -27.97 -15.17
C GLY A 74 9.95 -27.29 -15.78
N ILE A 75 8.73 -27.69 -15.39
CA ILE A 75 7.51 -26.94 -15.75
C ILE A 75 7.28 -25.83 -14.72
N CYS A 76 7.14 -26.16 -13.44
CA CYS A 76 7.20 -25.19 -12.34
C CYS A 76 8.66 -24.82 -12.00
N THR A 77 8.83 -23.80 -11.15
CA THR A 77 10.16 -23.37 -10.66
C THR A 77 10.85 -24.50 -9.90
N TYR A 78 10.14 -25.11 -8.94
CA TYR A 78 10.59 -26.26 -8.17
C TYR A 78 9.60 -27.42 -8.37
N GLU A 79 9.07 -28.00 -7.30
CA GLU A 79 8.12 -29.11 -7.33
C GLU A 79 6.80 -28.70 -8.02
N HIS A 80 6.13 -29.64 -8.69
CA HIS A 80 4.88 -29.38 -9.39
C HIS A 80 3.67 -29.66 -8.50
N VAL A 81 3.72 -30.74 -7.70
CA VAL A 81 2.69 -31.11 -6.73
C VAL A 81 3.35 -31.57 -5.44
N VAL A 82 3.02 -30.93 -4.33
CA VAL A 82 3.50 -31.25 -2.97
C VAL A 82 2.29 -31.59 -2.10
N ALA A 83 2.33 -32.72 -1.39
CA ALA A 83 1.23 -33.18 -0.56
C ALA A 83 1.51 -33.00 0.94
N ASN A 84 0.50 -33.27 1.77
CA ASN A 84 0.63 -33.31 3.23
C ASN A 84 1.22 -32.03 3.86
N VAL A 85 0.94 -30.87 3.27
CA VAL A 85 1.41 -29.58 3.78
C VAL A 85 0.51 -29.11 4.92
N LYS A 86 1.08 -28.92 6.10
CA LYS A 86 0.34 -28.41 7.26
C LYS A 86 -0.21 -27.01 6.99
N HIS A 87 -1.40 -26.72 7.53
CA HIS A 87 -2.05 -25.41 7.35
C HIS A 87 -1.20 -24.23 7.84
N GLU A 88 -0.46 -24.41 8.94
CA GLU A 88 0.46 -23.41 9.51
C GLU A 88 1.62 -23.05 8.56
N ASP A 89 2.08 -24.03 7.78
CA ASP A 89 3.22 -23.89 6.85
C ASP A 89 2.76 -23.58 5.42
N MET A 90 1.47 -23.74 5.12
CA MET A 90 0.91 -23.71 3.77
C MET A 90 1.32 -22.45 3.00
N VAL A 91 1.15 -21.26 3.59
CA VAL A 91 1.48 -20.00 2.92
C VAL A 91 2.97 -19.92 2.59
N GLN A 92 3.83 -20.24 3.56
CA GLN A 92 5.28 -20.18 3.38
C GLN A 92 5.74 -21.19 2.32
N LYS A 93 5.23 -22.42 2.38
CA LYS A 93 5.59 -23.47 1.43
C LYS A 93 5.13 -23.12 0.02
N SER A 94 3.92 -22.57 -0.16
CA SER A 94 3.44 -22.15 -1.48
C SER A 94 4.30 -21.04 -2.09
N VAL A 95 4.72 -20.07 -1.28
CA VAL A 95 5.64 -19.00 -1.68
C VAL A 95 7.00 -19.57 -2.09
N GLU A 96 7.55 -20.48 -1.29
CA GLU A 96 8.83 -21.14 -1.55
C GLU A 96 8.81 -21.95 -2.85
N VAL A 97 7.86 -22.88 -2.99
CA VAL A 97 7.75 -23.79 -4.16
C VAL A 97 7.50 -23.01 -5.46
N ARG A 98 6.78 -21.88 -5.37
CA ARG A 98 6.61 -21.00 -6.53
C ARG A 98 7.88 -20.21 -6.89
N GLY A 99 8.81 -20.05 -5.96
CA GLY A 99 10.03 -19.24 -6.09
C GLY A 99 9.80 -17.75 -5.86
N LEU A 100 8.78 -17.39 -5.09
CA LEU A 100 8.50 -16.01 -4.71
C LEU A 100 9.50 -15.56 -3.64
N LYS A 101 10.22 -14.47 -3.91
CA LYS A 101 11.02 -13.77 -2.89
C LYS A 101 10.16 -12.67 -2.28
N VAL A 102 9.53 -12.95 -1.14
CA VAL A 102 8.72 -11.97 -0.41
C VAL A 102 9.59 -11.38 0.71
N THR A 103 9.80 -10.07 0.69
CA THR A 103 10.23 -9.35 1.90
C THR A 103 9.03 -9.30 2.83
N VAL A 104 8.98 -10.21 3.80
CA VAL A 104 7.92 -10.23 4.82
C VAL A 104 8.24 -9.19 5.88
N SER A 105 7.66 -8.01 5.74
CA SER A 105 7.59 -7.02 6.82
C SER A 105 6.29 -7.27 7.57
N LYS A 106 6.36 -7.98 8.69
CA LYS A 106 5.23 -8.10 9.60
C LYS A 106 5.01 -6.74 10.26
N ILE A 107 3.90 -6.09 9.96
CA ILE A 107 3.48 -4.87 10.67
C ILE A 107 2.69 -5.32 11.90
N ASP A 108 3.15 -4.92 13.08
CA ASP A 108 2.54 -5.33 14.36
C ASP A 108 1.40 -4.38 14.74
N ILE A 109 0.25 -4.58 14.10
CA ILE A 109 -1.00 -3.88 14.41
C ILE A 109 -2.16 -4.88 14.55
N PRO A 110 -3.21 -4.56 15.33
CA PRO A 110 -4.33 -5.47 15.54
C PRO A 110 -5.22 -5.68 14.31
N CYS A 111 -5.29 -4.69 13.42
CA CYS A 111 -6.04 -4.79 12.19
C CYS A 111 -5.26 -5.55 11.11
N ALA A 112 -5.98 -6.20 10.20
CA ALA A 112 -5.34 -6.71 8.99
C ALA A 112 -4.79 -5.55 8.15
N PHE A 113 -3.65 -5.77 7.50
CA PHE A 113 -2.97 -4.76 6.72
C PHE A 113 -2.65 -5.26 5.32
N GLY A 114 -2.96 -4.46 4.30
CA GLY A 114 -2.56 -4.73 2.93
C GLY A 114 -3.36 -3.97 1.87
N PRO A 115 -2.89 -3.97 0.61
CA PRO A 115 -3.51 -3.23 -0.48
C PRO A 115 -4.94 -3.68 -0.80
N ALA A 116 -5.34 -4.89 -0.40
CA ALA A 116 -6.70 -5.38 -0.58
C ALA A 116 -7.76 -4.54 0.17
N TYR A 117 -7.36 -3.81 1.21
CA TYR A 117 -8.26 -2.97 2.01
C TYR A 117 -8.35 -1.51 1.53
N GLU A 118 -7.51 -1.10 0.56
CA GLU A 118 -7.39 0.31 0.14
C GLU A 118 -8.73 0.93 -0.32
N GLY A 119 -9.57 0.12 -0.97
CA GLY A 119 -10.87 0.56 -1.50
C GLY A 119 -12.02 0.55 -0.49
N GLU A 120 -11.79 0.15 0.76
CA GLU A 120 -12.84 0.07 1.77
C GLU A 120 -13.41 1.47 2.09
N ARG A 121 -14.75 1.57 2.14
CA ARG A 121 -15.45 2.82 2.46
C ARG A 121 -16.15 2.71 3.79
N VAL A 122 -15.72 3.51 4.77
CA VAL A 122 -16.40 3.62 6.06
C VAL A 122 -17.60 4.57 5.94
N ARG A 123 -18.80 4.00 5.85
CA ARG A 123 -20.08 4.73 5.75
C ARG A 123 -20.63 5.05 7.14
N GLY A 124 -21.64 5.92 7.21
CA GLY A 124 -22.20 6.40 8.49
C GLY A 124 -22.71 5.30 9.42
N ALA A 125 -23.24 4.20 8.88
CA ALA A 125 -23.71 3.06 9.68
C ALA A 125 -22.56 2.34 10.42
N ASP A 126 -21.39 2.26 9.77
CA ASP A 126 -20.21 1.55 10.25
C ASP A 126 -19.20 2.47 10.96
N LEU A 127 -19.42 3.79 10.89
CA LEU A 127 -18.55 4.80 11.45
C LEU A 127 -18.52 4.74 12.98
N TYR A 128 -17.32 4.66 13.54
CA TYR A 128 -17.08 4.89 14.97
C TYR A 128 -16.72 6.35 15.22
N CYS A 129 -15.68 6.88 14.58
CA CYS A 129 -15.27 8.27 14.71
C CYS A 129 -14.63 8.80 13.42
N GLN A 130 -14.49 10.12 13.30
CA GLN A 130 -13.82 10.74 12.15
C GLN A 130 -13.07 12.03 12.52
N CYS A 131 -12.04 12.36 11.76
CA CYS A 131 -11.32 13.63 11.81
C CYS A 131 -11.17 14.20 10.40
N GLY A 132 -11.23 15.52 10.22
CA GLY A 132 -11.19 16.13 8.89
C GLY A 132 -12.56 16.24 8.23
N GLY A 133 -12.58 16.26 6.89
CA GLY A 133 -13.82 16.27 6.09
C GLY A 133 -14.72 17.49 6.35
N GLY A 134 -14.12 18.63 6.69
CA GLY A 134 -14.82 19.87 7.05
C GLY A 134 -15.44 19.90 8.45
N LYS A 135 -15.31 18.83 9.26
CA LYS A 135 -15.83 18.80 10.63
C LYS A 135 -14.81 19.23 11.67
N THR A 136 -13.57 18.82 11.50
CA THR A 136 -12.42 19.16 12.33
C THR A 136 -11.20 19.35 11.45
N GLN A 137 -10.14 19.96 11.98
CA GLN A 137 -8.87 20.07 11.27
C GLN A 137 -8.17 18.71 11.23
N CYS A 138 -7.70 18.30 10.06
CA CYS A 138 -6.87 17.11 9.89
C CYS A 138 -5.71 17.46 8.96
N THR A 139 -4.48 17.37 9.47
CA THR A 139 -3.27 17.78 8.75
C THR A 139 -2.23 16.67 8.79
N GLU A 140 -1.60 16.40 7.65
CA GLU A 140 -0.47 15.47 7.54
C GLU A 140 0.75 16.16 6.94
N LEU A 141 1.89 16.06 7.60
CA LEU A 141 3.12 16.72 7.17
C LEU A 141 4.29 15.76 7.30
N VAL A 142 4.98 15.50 6.20
CA VAL A 142 6.32 14.90 6.22
C VAL A 142 7.36 16.00 6.22
N LYS A 143 8.38 15.87 7.08
CA LYS A 143 9.50 16.81 7.14
C LYS A 143 10.83 16.09 7.31
N MET A 144 11.82 16.52 6.56
CA MET A 144 13.21 16.12 6.78
C MET A 144 13.69 16.61 8.15
N ALA A 145 14.37 15.74 8.88
CA ALA A 145 15.00 16.04 10.16
C ALA A 145 16.48 15.62 10.11
N GLU A 146 17.28 16.21 10.99
CA GLU A 146 18.67 15.78 11.14
C GLU A 146 18.77 14.45 11.87
N MET A 147 19.84 13.70 11.59
CA MET A 147 20.05 12.34 12.11
C MET A 147 20.03 12.23 13.64
N ASN A 148 20.37 13.32 14.34
CA ASN A 148 20.40 13.43 15.80
C ASN A 148 19.12 14.03 16.42
N GLU A 149 18.19 14.53 15.62
CA GLU A 149 16.95 15.15 16.11
C GLU A 149 15.84 14.13 16.39
N ILE A 150 15.93 12.95 15.78
CA ILE A 150 14.88 11.93 15.84
C ILE A 150 15.38 10.55 16.26
N GLU A 151 14.48 9.79 16.88
CA GLU A 151 14.65 8.41 17.28
C GLU A 151 13.84 7.51 16.34
N ASP A 152 14.50 6.53 15.72
CA ASP A 152 13.82 5.62 14.79
C ASP A 152 12.78 4.77 15.51
N GLY A 153 11.61 4.60 14.89
CA GLY A 153 10.52 3.78 15.43
C GLY A 153 9.73 4.46 16.55
N LYS A 154 10.10 5.69 16.94
CA LYS A 154 9.38 6.42 17.97
C LYS A 154 8.03 6.91 17.45
N VAL A 155 6.96 6.37 18.03
CA VAL A 155 5.58 6.79 17.78
C VAL A 155 4.97 7.38 19.05
N THR A 156 4.54 8.63 18.98
CA THR A 156 3.94 9.35 20.11
C THR A 156 2.53 9.81 19.76
N VAL A 157 1.56 9.58 20.64
CA VAL A 157 0.22 10.18 20.57
C VAL A 157 0.13 11.27 21.63
N VAL A 158 -0.11 12.51 21.21
CA VAL A 158 -0.22 13.70 22.08
C VAL A 158 -1.67 14.16 22.10
N GLY A 159 -2.36 13.81 23.19
CA GLY A 159 -3.79 14.05 23.38
C GLY A 159 -4.59 12.75 23.51
N PRO A 160 -5.94 12.83 23.43
CA PRO A 160 -6.82 11.66 23.50
C PRO A 160 -6.54 10.64 22.39
N ASP A 161 -6.59 9.35 22.72
CA ASP A 161 -6.51 8.26 21.75
C ASP A 161 -7.91 7.65 21.49
N MET A 162 -8.01 6.60 20.67
CA MET A 162 -9.25 5.93 20.28
C MET A 162 -10.13 5.50 21.47
N LYS A 163 -9.54 5.14 22.61
CA LYS A 163 -10.26 4.72 23.82
C LYS A 163 -11.00 5.88 24.51
N ASP A 164 -10.52 7.10 24.33
CA ASP A 164 -11.06 8.31 24.95
C ASP A 164 -12.13 8.99 24.06
N ILE A 165 -12.19 8.60 22.78
CA ILE A 165 -13.12 9.14 21.80
C ILE A 165 -14.44 8.37 21.86
N LYS A 166 -15.54 9.08 22.07
CA LYS A 166 -16.88 8.47 22.06
C LYS A 166 -17.30 8.06 20.64
N ALA A 167 -18.06 6.97 20.54
CA ALA A 167 -18.72 6.57 19.30
C ALA A 167 -19.58 7.71 18.72
N GLY A 168 -19.52 7.90 17.41
CA GLY A 168 -20.07 9.03 16.67
C GLY A 168 -19.24 10.33 16.77
N GLY A 169 -18.15 10.33 17.54
CA GLY A 169 -17.36 11.51 17.83
C GLY A 169 -16.52 12.02 16.67
N THR A 170 -16.12 13.28 16.79
CA THR A 170 -15.14 13.93 15.92
C THR A 170 -14.00 14.53 16.74
N PHE A 171 -12.78 14.46 16.22
CA PHE A 171 -11.59 14.99 16.87
C PHE A 171 -10.67 15.63 15.82
N PRO A 172 -9.81 16.61 16.17
CA PRO A 172 -8.78 17.08 15.27
C PRO A 172 -7.61 16.07 15.22
N LEU A 173 -6.90 15.99 14.10
CA LEU A 173 -5.74 15.10 13.96
C LEU A 173 -4.59 15.79 13.24
N GLY A 174 -3.40 15.71 13.81
CA GLY A 174 -2.15 16.13 13.19
C GLY A 174 -1.22 14.94 13.04
N ILE A 175 -0.91 14.52 11.82
CA ILE A 175 0.05 13.46 11.52
C ILE A 175 1.36 14.14 11.14
N TYR A 176 2.31 14.19 12.08
CA TYR A 176 3.62 14.76 11.83
C TYR A 176 4.66 13.65 11.73
N VAL A 177 5.22 13.48 10.54
CA VAL A 177 6.24 12.46 10.26
C VAL A 177 7.57 13.14 10.01
N GLN A 178 8.57 12.76 10.78
CA GLN A 178 9.94 13.23 10.63
C GLN A 178 10.80 12.11 10.08
N ILE A 179 11.60 12.42 9.07
CA ILE A 179 12.43 11.46 8.36
C ILE A 179 13.86 11.96 8.31
N ALA A 180 14.80 11.10 8.66
CA ALA A 180 16.22 11.36 8.48
C ALA A 180 16.82 10.25 7.61
N GLY A 181 17.70 10.63 6.70
CA GLY A 181 18.46 9.70 5.88
C GLY A 181 19.59 10.40 5.16
N ARG A 182 20.71 9.71 4.95
CA ARG A 182 21.91 10.30 4.30
C ARG A 182 21.63 10.75 2.87
N GLU A 183 20.79 10.01 2.17
CA GLU A 183 20.37 10.30 0.80
C GLU A 183 18.98 10.99 0.76
N PHE A 184 18.39 11.29 1.92
CA PHE A 184 17.09 11.97 1.98
C PHE A 184 17.25 13.46 1.63
N GLN A 185 16.32 13.97 0.83
CA GLN A 185 16.29 15.36 0.39
C GLN A 185 14.90 15.95 0.63
N THR A 186 14.82 17.27 0.81
CA THR A 186 13.54 17.97 1.02
C THR A 186 12.56 17.79 -0.15
N ASP A 187 13.07 17.48 -1.34
CA ASP A 187 12.25 17.21 -2.53
C ASP A 187 11.52 15.87 -2.46
N PHE A 188 11.94 14.96 -1.58
CA PHE A 188 11.24 13.69 -1.34
C PHE A 188 10.11 13.81 -0.31
N GLU A 189 10.05 14.89 0.47
CA GLU A 189 8.97 15.11 1.45
C GLU A 189 7.56 14.92 0.85
N PRO A 190 7.17 15.58 -0.27
CA PRO A 190 5.83 15.43 -0.85
C PRO A 190 5.55 14.02 -1.40
N ILE A 191 6.60 13.28 -1.83
CA ILE A 191 6.46 11.90 -2.33
C ILE A 191 6.03 10.99 -1.19
N LEU A 192 6.72 11.07 -0.04
CA LEU A 192 6.39 10.25 1.12
C LEU A 192 5.09 10.72 1.78
N GLU A 193 4.80 12.02 1.76
CA GLU A 193 3.54 12.57 2.28
C GLU A 193 2.34 11.99 1.53
N ARG A 194 2.42 11.83 0.21
CA ARG A 194 1.33 11.20 -0.56
C ARG A 194 1.13 9.74 -0.23
N GLN A 195 2.18 9.01 0.15
CA GLN A 195 2.05 7.61 0.53
C GLN A 195 1.22 7.44 1.81
N ILE A 196 1.12 8.45 2.68
CA ILE A 196 0.25 8.42 3.87
C ILE A 196 -1.18 8.02 3.49
N HIS A 197 -1.67 8.53 2.35
CA HIS A 197 -3.00 8.17 1.84
C HIS A 197 -3.14 6.66 1.60
N HIS A 198 -2.22 6.05 0.87
CA HIS A 198 -2.30 4.63 0.54
C HIS A 198 -2.08 3.78 1.80
N LEU A 199 -1.07 4.13 2.60
CA LEU A 199 -0.66 3.34 3.77
C LEU A 199 -1.72 3.32 4.88
N ILE A 200 -2.43 4.44 5.12
CA ILE A 200 -3.55 4.44 6.07
C ILE A 200 -4.74 3.63 5.53
N ASN A 201 -5.05 3.73 4.23
CA ASN A 201 -6.12 2.93 3.61
C ASN A 201 -5.80 1.43 3.55
N TYR A 202 -4.54 1.02 3.71
CA TYR A 202 -4.19 -0.41 3.81
C TYR A 202 -4.55 -1.02 5.16
N ILE A 203 -4.87 -0.20 6.17
CA ILE A 203 -5.36 -0.68 7.46
C ILE A 203 -6.85 -1.01 7.33
N GLN A 204 -7.21 -2.27 7.52
CA GLN A 204 -8.60 -2.72 7.41
C GLN A 204 -9.52 -1.91 8.33
N GLY A 205 -10.63 -1.41 7.77
CA GLY A 205 -11.63 -0.65 8.51
C GLY A 205 -11.24 0.79 8.83
N VAL A 206 -10.16 1.32 8.24
CA VAL A 206 -9.77 2.74 8.30
C VAL A 206 -9.78 3.31 6.88
N MET A 207 -10.36 4.48 6.71
CA MET A 207 -10.47 5.16 5.41
C MET A 207 -9.82 6.53 5.50
N HIS A 208 -8.90 6.82 4.58
CA HIS A 208 -8.25 8.12 4.43
C HIS A 208 -8.56 8.74 3.06
N ILE A 209 -8.96 10.01 3.02
CA ILE A 209 -9.20 10.78 1.79
C ILE A 209 -8.58 12.15 1.94
N GLY A 210 -8.16 12.76 0.83
CA GLY A 210 -7.53 14.08 0.84
C GLY A 210 -6.03 13.97 0.96
N GLN A 211 -5.41 15.10 1.30
CA GLN A 211 -3.98 15.26 1.49
C GLN A 211 -3.70 16.52 2.31
N ARG A 212 -2.44 16.74 2.69
CA ARG A 212 -1.97 18.00 3.27
C ARG A 212 -2.80 18.39 4.51
N ASP A 213 -3.39 19.59 4.53
CA ASP A 213 -4.24 20.09 5.62
C ASP A 213 -5.75 19.90 5.39
N ILE A 214 -6.14 19.13 4.37
CA ILE A 214 -7.53 18.82 4.05
C ILE A 214 -7.81 17.31 4.08
N SER A 215 -6.95 16.55 4.76
CA SER A 215 -7.14 15.11 4.96
C SER A 215 -8.45 14.82 5.71
N TRP A 216 -8.95 13.60 5.55
CA TRP A 216 -10.19 13.13 6.14
C TRP A 216 -10.06 11.65 6.45
N ILE A 217 -10.07 11.31 7.74
CA ILE A 217 -9.97 9.93 8.20
C ILE A 217 -11.26 9.51 8.89
N ARG A 218 -11.72 8.30 8.56
CA ARG A 218 -12.81 7.62 9.22
C ARG A 218 -12.34 6.27 9.75
N VAL A 219 -12.75 5.95 10.98
CA VAL A 219 -12.46 4.67 11.63
C VAL A 219 -13.78 3.92 11.82
N SER A 220 -13.82 2.66 11.39
CA SER A 220 -14.99 1.79 11.54
C SER A 220 -15.12 1.22 12.95
N LYS A 221 -16.34 0.81 13.32
CA LYS A 221 -16.61 0.08 14.58
C LYS A 221 -15.80 -1.22 14.65
N ALA A 222 -15.70 -1.95 13.54
CA ALA A 222 -14.94 -3.20 13.47
C ALA A 222 -13.43 -3.02 13.72
N ALA A 223 -12.84 -1.90 13.28
CA ALA A 223 -11.44 -1.59 13.59
C ALA A 223 -11.23 -1.36 15.09
N ILE A 224 -12.15 -0.64 15.74
CA ILE A 224 -12.12 -0.41 17.20
C ILE A 224 -12.29 -1.71 17.99
N GLU A 225 -13.21 -2.59 17.57
CA GLU A 225 -13.41 -3.91 18.19
C GLU A 225 -12.16 -4.79 18.14
N LYS A 226 -11.37 -4.68 17.07
CA LYS A 226 -10.07 -5.35 16.94
C LYS A 226 -8.98 -4.73 17.80
N GLY A 227 -9.17 -3.51 18.30
CA GLY A 227 -8.22 -2.82 19.17
C GLY A 227 -7.41 -1.72 18.49
N PHE A 228 -7.85 -1.20 17.35
CA PHE A 228 -7.17 -0.10 16.65
C PHE A 228 -6.91 1.11 17.57
N SER A 229 -5.68 1.61 17.54
CA SER A 229 -5.21 2.84 18.19
C SER A 229 -4.65 3.79 17.13
N LEU A 230 -4.65 5.10 17.40
CA LEU A 230 -3.95 6.05 16.53
C LEU A 230 -2.47 5.69 16.38
N LYS A 231 -1.85 5.12 17.42
CA LYS A 231 -0.45 4.67 17.39
C LYS A 231 -0.18 3.71 16.22
N ASP A 232 -1.17 2.90 15.83
CA ASP A 232 -1.05 1.94 14.73
C ASP A 232 -0.76 2.63 13.39
N ILE A 233 -1.27 3.86 13.18
CA ILE A 233 -0.92 4.69 12.01
C ILE A 233 0.59 4.94 11.99
N GLY A 234 1.18 5.34 13.13
CA GLY A 234 2.61 5.60 13.21
C GLY A 234 3.47 4.35 13.02
N VAL A 235 3.02 3.20 13.54
CA VAL A 235 3.69 1.90 13.35
C VAL A 235 3.69 1.51 11.88
N VAL A 236 2.55 1.66 11.20
CA VAL A 236 2.42 1.41 9.76
C VAL A 236 3.34 2.32 8.96
N LEU A 237 3.30 3.64 9.22
CA LEU A 237 4.11 4.61 8.48
C LEU A 237 5.61 4.36 8.65
N HIS A 238 6.08 4.09 9.87
CA HIS A 238 7.48 3.72 10.12
C HIS A 238 7.89 2.47 9.33
N ALA A 239 7.15 1.37 9.48
CA ALA A 239 7.49 0.10 8.85
C ALA A 239 7.48 0.20 7.32
N LYS A 240 6.48 0.90 6.76
CA LYS A 240 6.29 1.00 5.30
C LYS A 240 7.23 2.00 4.65
N PHE A 241 7.55 3.12 5.30
CA PHE A 241 8.58 4.02 4.77
C PHE A 241 9.95 3.36 4.74
N HIS A 242 10.33 2.62 5.78
CA HIS A 242 11.54 1.80 5.75
C HIS A 242 11.50 0.76 4.63
N GLN A 243 10.39 0.03 4.50
CA GLN A 243 10.28 -1.03 3.49
C GLN A 243 10.35 -0.50 2.05
N ASP A 244 9.63 0.57 1.76
CA ASP A 244 9.40 1.03 0.38
C ASP A 244 10.49 2.01 -0.08
N PHE A 245 11.19 2.68 0.87
CA PHE A 245 12.20 3.71 0.60
C PHE A 245 13.57 3.40 1.24
N GLN A 246 13.96 2.13 1.28
CA GLN A 246 15.18 1.59 1.92
C GLN A 246 16.49 2.33 1.59
N LYS A 247 16.57 2.99 0.43
CA LYS A 247 17.79 3.69 0.01
C LYS A 247 17.92 5.09 0.60
N ILE A 248 16.79 5.74 0.90
CA ILE A 248 16.75 7.15 1.27
C ILE A 248 16.25 7.37 2.71
N VAL A 249 15.56 6.40 3.31
CA VAL A 249 15.03 6.49 4.68
C VAL A 249 15.90 5.66 5.63
N ASP A 250 16.55 6.32 6.59
CA ASP A 250 17.33 5.65 7.64
C ASP A 250 16.62 5.69 9.01
N LYS A 251 15.84 6.75 9.30
CA LYS A 251 15.05 6.88 10.53
C LYS A 251 13.70 7.51 10.25
N VAL A 252 12.66 7.03 10.93
CA VAL A 252 11.32 7.61 10.93
C VAL A 252 10.80 7.76 12.35
N GLN A 253 10.33 8.96 12.68
CA GLN A 253 9.63 9.28 13.92
C GLN A 253 8.25 9.84 13.58
N VAL A 254 7.20 9.38 14.25
CA VAL A 254 5.82 9.82 14.02
C VAL A 254 5.22 10.40 15.29
N THR A 255 4.67 11.61 15.19
CA THR A 255 3.90 12.24 16.26
C THR A 255 2.48 12.50 15.79
N LEU A 256 1.51 12.01 16.55
CA LEU A 256 0.09 12.11 16.27
C LEU A 256 -0.55 13.05 17.30
N PHE A 257 -0.97 14.22 16.87
CA PHE A 257 -1.60 15.22 17.73
C PHE A 257 -3.12 15.11 17.64
N THR A 258 -3.79 15.05 18.78
CA THR A 258 -5.26 15.08 18.86
C THR A 258 -5.81 16.20 19.73
N ASN A 259 -4.92 16.92 20.44
CA ASN A 259 -5.26 18.18 21.08
C ASN A 259 -5.43 19.27 20.01
N LYS A 260 -6.51 20.07 20.14
CA LYS A 260 -6.80 21.13 19.17
C LYS A 260 -5.64 22.12 18.98
N GLU A 261 -5.05 22.61 20.08
CA GLU A 261 -3.98 23.61 20.01
C GLU A 261 -2.72 23.09 19.30
N ASP A 262 -2.37 21.82 19.55
CA ASP A 262 -1.20 21.20 18.92
C ASP A 262 -1.45 20.97 17.42
N VAL A 263 -2.68 20.56 17.05
CA VAL A 263 -3.08 20.44 15.64
C VAL A 263 -3.07 21.80 14.95
N ASP A 264 -3.63 22.85 15.56
CA ASP A 264 -3.65 24.20 14.97
C ASP A 264 -2.22 24.74 14.74
N LYS A 265 -1.29 24.50 15.68
CA LYS A 265 0.14 24.83 15.51
C LYS A 265 0.79 24.05 14.37
N LEU A 266 0.55 22.75 14.29
CA LEU A 266 1.04 21.92 13.19
C LEU A 266 0.48 22.40 11.85
N THR A 267 -0.82 22.70 11.77
CA THR A 267 -1.46 23.19 10.54
C THR A 267 -0.85 24.50 10.07
N ALA A 268 -0.57 25.44 10.97
CA ALA A 268 0.10 26.70 10.61
C ALA A 268 1.49 26.45 9.99
N ARG A 269 2.29 25.57 10.61
CA ARG A 269 3.59 25.17 10.05
C ARG A 269 3.44 24.48 8.70
N ALA A 270 2.54 23.50 8.61
CA ALA A 270 2.33 22.70 7.42
C ALA A 270 1.93 23.57 6.22
N ARG A 271 1.02 24.53 6.42
CA ARG A 271 0.64 25.51 5.38
C ARG A 271 1.80 26.35 4.87
N ALA A 272 2.72 26.76 5.75
CA ALA A 272 3.92 27.49 5.34
C ALA A 272 4.86 26.61 4.49
N GLU A 273 5.05 25.36 4.88
CA GLU A 273 5.83 24.38 4.12
C GLU A 273 5.19 24.09 2.75
N TYR A 274 3.87 23.85 2.70
CA TYR A 274 3.16 23.63 1.44
C TYR A 274 3.25 24.83 0.51
N LYS A 275 3.09 26.04 1.03
CA LYS A 275 3.26 27.28 0.26
C LYS A 275 4.66 27.36 -0.35
N MET A 276 5.71 27.10 0.44
CA MET A 276 7.08 27.06 -0.08
C MET A 276 7.25 26.00 -1.17
N ARG A 277 6.66 24.80 -1.00
CA ARG A 277 6.70 23.73 -2.01
C ARG A 277 6.03 24.16 -3.31
N ASP A 278 4.87 24.81 -3.23
CA ASP A 278 4.09 25.28 -4.38
C ASP A 278 4.81 26.43 -5.12
N GLU A 279 5.41 27.38 -4.40
CA GLU A 279 6.18 28.51 -4.96
C GLU A 279 7.40 28.08 -5.78
N ARG A 280 7.94 26.87 -5.53
CA ARG A 280 9.06 26.32 -6.32
C ARG A 280 8.67 25.99 -7.76
N VAL A 281 7.41 25.59 -7.97
CA VAL A 281 6.90 25.24 -9.30
C VAL A 281 6.24 26.43 -9.98
N GLU A 282 5.74 27.40 -9.22
CA GLU A 282 5.05 28.59 -9.75
C GLU A 282 5.90 29.43 -10.74
N LYS A 283 7.23 29.32 -10.69
CA LYS A 283 8.14 30.02 -11.62
C LYS A 283 8.46 29.24 -12.89
N MET A 284 7.94 28.02 -13.04
CA MET A 284 8.17 27.16 -14.19
C MET A 284 6.96 27.22 -15.12
N THR A 285 7.20 27.39 -16.41
CA THR A 285 6.16 27.31 -17.45
C THR A 285 6.21 25.99 -18.20
N ASP A 286 5.13 25.63 -18.88
CA ASP A 286 5.08 24.43 -19.71
C ASP A 286 6.08 24.50 -20.88
N GLU A 287 6.45 25.71 -21.34
CA GLU A 287 7.49 25.96 -22.35
C GLU A 287 8.93 25.81 -21.82
N ASP A 288 9.16 25.89 -20.52
CA ASP A 288 10.49 25.79 -19.91
C ASP A 288 11.00 24.34 -19.80
N VAL A 289 10.15 23.35 -20.11
CA VAL A 289 10.46 21.92 -19.95
C VAL A 289 10.14 21.11 -21.19
N GLU A 290 11.01 20.15 -21.51
CA GLU A 290 10.80 19.24 -22.64
C GLU A 290 10.03 17.96 -22.24
N THR A 291 9.86 17.71 -20.95
CA THR A 291 9.30 16.47 -20.42
C THR A 291 8.13 16.74 -19.48
N TYR A 292 7.00 16.08 -19.75
CA TYR A 292 5.91 15.93 -18.79
C TYR A 292 5.92 14.53 -18.19
N TYR A 293 5.33 14.41 -17.01
CA TYR A 293 5.27 13.14 -16.29
C TYR A 293 3.85 12.59 -16.30
N SER A 294 3.75 11.26 -16.35
CA SER A 294 2.47 10.58 -16.13
C SER A 294 2.41 10.02 -14.71
N CYS A 295 1.25 10.11 -14.08
CA CYS A 295 0.99 9.52 -12.77
C CYS A 295 -0.18 8.54 -12.84
N THR A 296 0.07 7.32 -12.37
CA THR A 296 -0.87 6.18 -12.38
C THR A 296 -1.25 5.69 -10.98
N LEU A 297 -0.88 6.42 -9.91
CA LEU A 297 -1.16 6.02 -8.52
C LEU A 297 -2.65 5.73 -8.27
N CYS A 298 -3.55 6.51 -8.87
CA CYS A 298 -5.00 6.33 -8.72
C CYS A 298 -5.57 5.14 -9.51
N GLN A 299 -4.76 4.39 -10.27
CA GLN A 299 -5.22 3.18 -10.96
C GLN A 299 -5.61 2.05 -9.99
N SER A 300 -5.28 2.17 -8.69
CA SER A 300 -5.78 1.27 -7.65
C SER A 300 -7.31 1.22 -7.59
N PHE A 301 -7.99 2.33 -7.88
CA PHE A 301 -9.46 2.42 -7.89
C PHE A 301 -10.06 2.97 -9.19
N ALA A 302 -9.26 3.61 -10.05
CA ALA A 302 -9.67 4.13 -11.35
C ALA A 302 -8.76 3.57 -12.47
N PRO A 303 -8.96 2.31 -12.92
CA PRO A 303 -7.96 1.57 -13.69
C PRO A 303 -7.53 2.20 -15.03
N THR A 304 -8.39 3.00 -15.65
CA THR A 304 -8.11 3.66 -16.93
C THR A 304 -7.62 5.10 -16.77
N HIS A 305 -7.53 5.60 -15.54
CA HIS A 305 -7.12 6.98 -15.28
C HIS A 305 -5.60 7.12 -15.37
N VAL A 306 -5.15 8.19 -16.03
CA VAL A 306 -3.75 8.62 -16.07
C VAL A 306 -3.76 10.14 -15.95
N CYS A 307 -3.02 10.67 -14.97
CA CYS A 307 -2.74 12.10 -14.90
C CYS A 307 -1.52 12.41 -15.78
N THR A 308 -1.60 13.43 -16.62
CA THR A 308 -0.42 14.09 -17.21
C THR A 308 -0.13 15.34 -16.40
N VAL A 309 1.07 15.43 -15.85
CA VAL A 309 1.52 16.51 -14.97
C VAL A 309 2.57 17.35 -15.70
N SER A 310 2.31 18.64 -15.80
CA SER A 310 3.20 19.67 -16.35
C SER A 310 3.44 20.76 -15.29
N PRO A 311 4.44 21.65 -15.44
CA PRO A 311 4.66 22.77 -14.53
C PRO A 311 3.39 23.57 -14.22
N GLU A 312 2.58 23.88 -15.23
CA GLU A 312 1.36 24.69 -15.07
C GLU A 312 0.11 23.84 -14.83
N ARG A 313 0.23 22.51 -14.89
CA ARG A 313 -0.85 21.56 -14.62
C ARG A 313 -0.44 20.52 -13.59
N THR A 314 -0.59 20.91 -12.32
CA THR A 314 -0.47 20.02 -11.17
C THR A 314 -1.45 18.84 -11.29
N GLY A 315 -1.08 17.67 -10.76
CA GLY A 315 -1.98 16.51 -10.72
C GLY A 315 -3.29 16.87 -10.03
N LEU A 316 -4.43 16.36 -10.51
CA LEU A 316 -5.76 16.76 -10.03
C LEU A 316 -6.01 16.50 -8.53
N CYS A 317 -5.19 15.64 -7.92
CA CYS A 317 -5.21 15.47 -6.48
C CYS A 317 -4.77 16.75 -5.75
N GLY A 318 -3.94 17.61 -6.34
CA GLY A 318 -3.33 18.77 -5.69
C GLY A 318 -2.14 18.43 -4.77
N ALA A 319 -1.75 17.16 -4.70
CA ALA A 319 -0.67 16.67 -3.85
C ALA A 319 0.67 16.52 -4.59
N TYR A 320 0.64 16.36 -5.92
CA TYR A 320 1.80 16.10 -6.78
C TYR A 320 1.88 17.14 -7.89
N ASN A 321 2.92 17.96 -7.86
CA ASN A 321 3.30 18.86 -8.94
C ASN A 321 4.36 18.22 -9.86
N TRP A 322 4.84 18.98 -10.85
CA TRP A 322 5.82 18.49 -11.81
C TRP A 322 7.16 18.07 -11.18
N MET A 323 7.66 18.82 -10.19
CA MET A 323 8.90 18.51 -9.49
C MET A 323 8.77 17.22 -8.67
N ASP A 324 7.63 17.02 -8.02
CA ASP A 324 7.34 15.79 -7.27
C ASP A 324 7.31 14.58 -8.20
N CYS A 325 6.70 14.70 -9.38
CA CYS A 325 6.71 13.65 -10.38
C CYS A 325 8.09 13.37 -10.96
N LYS A 326 8.94 14.39 -11.09
CA LYS A 326 10.33 14.25 -11.54
C LYS A 326 11.21 13.53 -10.52
N ALA A 327 10.94 13.73 -9.24
CA ALA A 327 11.70 13.13 -8.14
C ALA A 327 11.23 11.70 -7.78
N SER A 328 10.04 11.29 -8.26
CA SER A 328 9.40 9.99 -7.98
C SER A 328 9.94 8.82 -8.79
#